data_AF-A0A7S1R609-F1
#
_entry.id   AF-A0A7S1R609-F1
#
_cell.length_a   1.000
_cell.length_b   1.000
_cell.length_c   1.000
_cell.angle_alpha   90.00
_cell.angle_beta   90.00
_cell.angle_gamma   90.00
#
_symmetry.space_group_name_H-M   'P 1'
#
loop_
_entity.id
_entity.type
_entity.pdbx_description
1 polymer ?
#
loop_
_entity_poly.entity_id
_entity_poly.type
_entity_poly.pdbx_seq_one_letter_code
_entity_poly.pdbx_strand_id
1 'polypeptide(L)'
;QTPPMPRDGAESEALVREASFYGIHFFPFPLVFACGGHDGYEHLRAMEVLDVGNQCWRPCRAMGTERTYFGGATLKSQLHIFGGQNLDYKALCELEVYDCLRDQWEAGASLK
;
A
#
# COMPACT_ATOMS: atom_id res chain seq x y z
N GLN A 1 -9.33 4.24 19.33
CA GLN A 1 -8.42 3.13 19.67
C GLN A 1 -7.30 3.16 18.65
N THR A 2 -6.06 2.92 19.07
CA THR A 2 -4.93 2.75 18.14
C THR A 2 -5.04 1.35 17.51
N PRO A 3 -4.87 1.19 16.19
CA PRO A 3 -4.84 -0.13 15.57
C PRO A 3 -3.71 -0.99 16.17
N PRO A 4 -3.87 -2.33 16.21
CA PRO A 4 -2.81 -3.21 16.64
C PRO A 4 -1.60 -3.08 15.70
N MET A 5 -0.40 -3.32 16.23
CA MET A 5 0.84 -3.36 15.46
C MET A 5 1.37 -4.81 15.43
N PRO A 6 1.08 -5.58 14.37
CA PRO A 6 1.54 -6.96 14.23
C PRO A 6 3.07 -7.05 14.16
N ARG A 7 3.64 -8.14 14.66
CA ARG A 7 5.09 -8.40 14.65
C ARG A 7 5.62 -8.79 13.27
N ASP A 8 4.78 -9.47 12.47
CA ASP A 8 5.10 -9.95 11.14
C ASP A 8 3.85 -10.02 10.24
N GLY A 9 4.04 -10.36 8.96
CA GLY A 9 2.95 -10.43 7.99
C GLY A 9 1.93 -11.54 8.26
N ALA A 10 2.35 -12.65 8.86
CA ALA A 10 1.46 -13.76 9.18
C ALA A 10 0.51 -13.37 10.33
N GLU A 11 1.03 -12.70 11.36
CA GLU A 11 0.21 -12.14 12.44
C GLU A 11 -0.72 -11.04 11.93
N SER A 12 -0.26 -10.19 11.00
CA SER A 12 -1.10 -9.15 10.39
C SER A 12 -2.29 -9.75 9.62
N GLU A 13 -2.04 -10.76 8.79
CA GLU A 13 -3.11 -11.46 8.05
C GLU A 13 -4.09 -12.16 9.00
N ALA A 14 -3.58 -12.82 10.06
CA ALA A 14 -4.41 -13.46 11.07
C ALA A 14 -5.31 -12.44 11.79
N LEU A 15 -4.77 -11.29 12.20
CA LEU A 15 -5.52 -10.22 12.86
C LEU A 15 -6.60 -9.63 11.96
N VAL A 16 -6.29 -9.35 10.70
CA VAL A 16 -7.28 -8.84 9.74
C VAL A 16 -8.40 -9.86 9.52
N ARG A 17 -8.05 -11.15 9.39
CA ARG A 17 -9.02 -12.23 9.20
C ARG A 17 -9.94 -12.38 10.43
N GLU A 18 -9.37 -12.36 11.62
CA GLU A 18 -10.12 -12.48 12.87
C GLU A 18 -11.02 -11.25 13.11
N ALA A 19 -10.51 -10.05 12.87
CA ALA A 19 -11.29 -8.82 12.94
C ALA A 19 -12.47 -8.85 11.95
N SER A 20 -12.23 -9.31 10.71
CA SER A 20 -13.31 -9.49 9.73
C SER A 20 -14.35 -10.52 10.17
N PHE A 21 -13.95 -11.59 10.86
CA PHE A 21 -14.87 -12.61 11.38
C PHE A 21 -15.79 -12.04 12.46
N TYR A 22 -15.25 -11.19 13.35
CA TYR A 22 -16.02 -10.54 14.42
C TYR A 22 -16.69 -9.22 14.00
N GLY A 23 -16.53 -8.78 12.74
CA GLY A 23 -17.06 -7.49 12.28
C GLY A 23 -16.39 -6.28 12.93
N ILE A 24 -15.13 -6.42 13.35
CA ILE A 24 -14.34 -5.36 13.96
C ILE A 24 -13.57 -4.61 12.87
N HIS A 25 -13.65 -3.29 12.89
CA HIS A 25 -12.86 -2.41 12.05
C HIS A 25 -11.82 -1.66 12.90
N PHE A 26 -10.54 -1.77 12.55
CA PHE A 26 -9.48 -1.08 13.28
C PHE A 26 -9.46 0.43 13.06
N PHE A 27 -9.96 0.88 11.91
CA PHE A 27 -10.09 2.29 11.57
C PHE A 27 -11.58 2.66 11.47
N PRO A 28 -12.01 3.80 12.05
CA PRO A 28 -13.40 4.23 12.00
C PRO A 28 -13.79 4.87 10.64
N PHE A 29 -12.84 5.02 9.73
CA PHE A 29 -13.01 5.58 8.39
C PHE A 29 -12.12 4.81 7.39
N PRO A 30 -12.44 4.85 6.08
CA PRO A 30 -11.58 4.26 5.07
C PRO A 30 -10.24 5.00 5.01
N LEU A 31 -9.16 4.24 4.83
CA LEU A 31 -7.86 4.81 4.50
C LEU A 31 -7.79 5.06 2.99
N VAL A 32 -7.35 6.26 2.60
CA VAL A 32 -7.24 6.68 1.21
C VAL A 32 -5.77 6.95 0.92
N PHE A 33 -5.21 6.25 -0.06
CA PHE A 33 -3.82 6.35 -0.44
C PHE A 33 -3.65 6.89 -1.86
N ALA A 34 -2.68 7.78 -2.05
CA ALA A 34 -2.14 8.15 -3.35
C ALA A 34 -0.75 7.52 -3.46
N CYS A 35 -0.51 6.75 -4.53
CA CYS A 35 0.71 5.96 -4.67
C CYS A 35 1.36 6.24 -6.02
N GLY A 36 2.68 6.41 -6.03
CA GLY A 36 3.49 6.54 -7.24
C GLY A 36 3.07 7.68 -8.16
N GLY A 37 3.22 7.45 -9.47
CA GLY A 37 2.88 8.43 -10.51
C GLY A 37 4.10 9.16 -11.06
N HIS A 38 3.87 10.36 -11.59
CA HIS A 38 4.90 11.20 -12.20
C HIS A 38 4.59 12.66 -11.88
N ASP A 39 5.56 13.41 -11.34
CA ASP A 39 5.37 14.80 -10.91
C ASP A 39 5.63 15.84 -12.02
N GLY A 40 6.06 15.38 -13.19
CA GLY A 40 6.47 16.21 -14.33
C GLY A 40 7.97 16.15 -14.60
N TYR A 41 8.75 15.64 -13.65
CA TYR A 41 10.21 15.48 -13.76
C TYR A 41 10.64 14.03 -13.56
N GLU A 42 10.10 13.34 -12.56
CA GLU A 42 10.49 11.99 -12.21
C GLU A 42 9.31 11.06 -11.94
N HIS A 43 9.59 9.76 -12.04
CA HIS A 43 8.68 8.72 -11.58
C HIS A 43 8.75 8.68 -10.05
N LEU A 44 7.60 8.51 -9.41
CA LEU A 44 7.51 8.55 -7.96
C LEU A 44 7.40 7.14 -7.38
N ARG A 45 8.13 6.92 -6.30
CA ARG A 45 7.87 5.83 -5.34
C ARG A 45 7.04 6.29 -4.13
N ALA A 46 6.77 7.58 -4.05
CA ALA A 46 6.10 8.20 -2.91
C ALA A 46 4.70 7.59 -2.71
N MET A 47 4.31 7.47 -1.45
CA MET A 47 2.95 7.17 -1.07
C MET A 47 2.50 8.22 -0.06
N GLU A 48 1.27 8.68 -0.19
CA GLU A 48 0.63 9.60 0.75
C GLU A 48 -0.71 9.03 1.22
N VAL A 49 -1.08 9.31 2.46
CA VAL A 49 -2.39 8.99 3.03
C VAL A 49 -3.14 10.27 3.35
N LEU A 50 -4.45 10.26 3.10
CA LEU A 50 -5.31 11.35 3.52
C LEU A 50 -5.52 11.31 5.05
N ASP A 51 -5.03 12.32 5.76
CA ASP A 51 -5.47 12.60 7.12
C ASP A 51 -6.81 13.32 7.07
N VAL A 52 -7.87 12.55 7.33
CA VAL A 52 -9.25 13.04 7.34
C VAL A 52 -9.48 14.10 8.43
N GLY A 53 -8.80 14.01 9.58
CA GLY A 53 -8.97 14.96 10.67
C GLY A 53 -8.36 16.33 10.36
N ASN A 54 -7.21 16.34 9.68
CA ASN A 54 -6.50 17.57 9.32
C ASN A 54 -6.78 18.05 7.89
N GLN A 55 -7.56 17.29 7.12
CA GLN A 55 -7.90 17.58 5.72
C GLN A 55 -6.65 17.83 4.85
N CYS A 56 -5.61 17.03 5.08
CA CYS A 56 -4.35 17.14 4.36
C CYS A 56 -3.78 15.77 4.02
N TRP A 57 -2.97 15.72 2.96
CA TRP A 57 -2.19 14.54 2.62
C TRP A 57 -0.93 14.50 3.50
N ARG A 58 -0.56 13.29 3.92
CA ARG A 58 0.65 13.05 4.71
C ARG A 58 1.50 11.98 4.04
N PRO A 59 2.84 12.13 4.06
CA PRO A 59 3.71 11.09 3.55
C PRO A 59 3.56 9.80 4.35
N CYS A 60 3.55 8.68 3.64
CA CYS A 60 3.63 7.32 4.14
C CYS A 60 4.91 6.65 3.67
N ARG A 61 5.12 5.39 4.08
CA ARG A 61 6.25 4.61 3.61
C ARG A 61 6.21 4.45 2.09
N ALA A 62 7.26 4.91 1.43
CA ALA A 62 7.41 4.80 -0.02
C ALA A 62 7.54 3.34 -0.46
N MET A 63 7.08 3.07 -1.70
CA MET A 63 7.33 1.81 -2.40
C MET A 63 8.84 1.60 -2.62
N GLY A 64 9.23 0.37 -2.92
CA GLY A 64 10.59 0.03 -3.33
C GLY A 64 10.94 0.59 -4.70
N THR A 65 10.02 0.49 -5.66
CA THR A 65 10.25 0.90 -7.06
C THR A 65 9.37 2.09 -7.43
N GLU A 66 9.97 3.14 -7.97
CA GLU A 66 9.22 4.23 -8.60
C GLU A 66 8.51 3.76 -9.86
N ARG A 67 7.24 4.14 -10.03
CA ARG A 67 6.42 3.61 -11.12
C ARG A 67 5.22 4.50 -11.44
N THR A 68 4.84 4.51 -12.71
CA THR A 68 3.57 5.08 -13.19
C THR A 68 2.86 4.10 -14.13
N TYR A 69 1.58 4.35 -14.43
CA TYR A 69 0.71 3.49 -15.24
C TYR A 69 0.66 2.01 -14.78
N PHE A 70 0.76 1.77 -13.47
CA PHE A 70 0.70 0.45 -12.87
C PHE A 70 -0.74 0.00 -12.60
N GLY A 71 -0.92 -1.29 -12.34
CA GLY A 71 -2.17 -1.84 -11.79
C GLY A 71 -2.16 -1.79 -10.27
N GLY A 72 -3.32 -1.48 -9.67
CA GLY A 72 -3.51 -1.44 -8.23
C GLY A 72 -4.79 -2.15 -7.80
N ALA A 73 -4.73 -2.94 -6.73
CA ALA A 73 -5.89 -3.61 -6.17
C ALA A 73 -5.75 -3.79 -4.65
N THR A 74 -6.86 -3.84 -3.94
CA THR A 74 -6.87 -4.23 -2.53
C THR A 74 -7.31 -5.68 -2.37
N LEU A 75 -6.57 -6.45 -1.59
CA LEU A 75 -6.88 -7.85 -1.30
C LEU A 75 -6.55 -8.12 0.16
N LYS A 76 -7.48 -8.72 0.91
CA LYS A 76 -7.31 -9.02 2.34
C LYS A 76 -6.81 -7.81 3.17
N SER A 77 -7.33 -6.62 2.87
CA SER A 77 -6.93 -5.35 3.50
C SER A 77 -5.46 -4.95 3.31
N GLN A 78 -4.78 -5.53 2.32
CA GLN A 78 -3.46 -5.12 1.84
C GLN A 78 -3.61 -4.42 0.48
N LEU A 79 -2.70 -3.48 0.19
CA LEU A 79 -2.66 -2.79 -1.08
C LEU A 79 -1.61 -3.45 -1.99
N HIS A 80 -2.04 -3.96 -3.13
CA HIS A 80 -1.20 -4.59 -4.13
C HIS A 80 -0.98 -3.63 -5.29
N ILE A 81 0.29 -3.39 -5.64
CA ILE A 81 0.69 -2.59 -6.79
C ILE A 81 1.58 -3.45 -7.68
N PHE A 82 1.23 -3.59 -8.96
CA PHE A 82 1.94 -4.47 -9.88
C PHE A 82 2.14 -3.85 -11.25
N GLY A 83 3.30 -4.15 -11.84
CA GLY A 83 3.72 -3.63 -13.12
C GLY A 83 3.89 -2.11 -13.13
N GLY A 84 3.55 -1.49 -14.26
CA GLY A 84 3.82 -0.08 -14.54
C GLY A 84 5.10 0.11 -15.35
N GLN A 85 5.58 1.34 -15.39
CA GLN A 85 6.81 1.72 -16.07
C GLN A 85 7.55 2.80 -15.29
N ASN A 86 8.86 2.87 -15.52
CA ASN A 86 9.73 3.92 -15.04
C ASN A 86 10.77 4.30 -16.10
N LEU A 87 11.80 5.06 -15.71
CA LEU A 87 12.84 5.51 -16.64
C LEU A 87 13.65 4.34 -17.22
N ASP A 88 13.90 3.32 -16.40
CA ASP A 88 14.75 2.17 -16.76
C ASP A 88 13.97 1.09 -17.51
N TYR A 89 12.68 0.92 -17.20
CA TYR A 89 11.85 -0.16 -17.71
C TYR A 89 10.52 0.35 -18.27
N LYS A 90 10.27 0.07 -19.56
CA LYS A 90 8.99 0.35 -20.23
C LYS A 90 7.83 -0.53 -19.75
N ALA A 91 8.15 -1.64 -19.09
CA ALA A 91 7.18 -2.55 -18.49
C ALA A 91 7.84 -3.28 -17.31
N LEU A 92 7.37 -3.01 -16.11
CA LEU A 92 7.74 -3.70 -14.88
C LEU A 92 6.90 -4.98 -14.76
N CYS A 93 7.48 -6.02 -14.18
CA CYS A 93 6.77 -7.24 -13.79
C CYS A 93 6.64 -7.39 -12.27
N GLU A 94 7.21 -6.48 -11.50
CA GLU A 94 7.25 -6.54 -10.04
C GLU A 94 5.87 -6.30 -9.43
N LEU A 95 5.56 -7.06 -8.38
CA LEU A 95 4.44 -6.85 -7.47
C LEU A 95 4.99 -6.40 -6.12
N GLU A 96 4.44 -5.32 -5.58
CA GLU A 96 4.69 -4.85 -4.22
C GLU A 96 3.38 -4.86 -3.44
N VAL A 97 3.43 -5.33 -2.19
CA VAL A 97 2.27 -5.45 -1.31
C VAL A 97 2.51 -4.62 -0.05
N TYR A 98 1.60 -3.70 0.24
CA TYR A 98 1.64 -2.86 1.42
C TYR A 98 0.70 -3.36 2.51
N ASP A 99 1.28 -3.54 3.69
CA ASP A 99 0.58 -3.89 4.92
C ASP A 99 0.33 -2.63 5.76
N CYS A 100 -0.93 -2.19 5.80
CA CYS A 100 -1.35 -0.98 6.50
C CYS A 100 -1.18 -1.06 8.03
N LEU A 101 -1.21 -2.26 8.63
CA LEU A 101 -1.07 -2.41 10.08
C LEU A 101 0.39 -2.35 10.52
N ARG A 102 1.32 -2.74 9.64
CA ARG A 102 2.76 -2.72 9.90
C ARG A 102 3.48 -1.51 9.30
N ASP A 103 2.82 -0.76 8.41
CA ASP A 103 3.43 0.31 7.60
C ASP A 103 4.66 -0.21 6.85
N GLN A 104 4.50 -1.31 6.10
CA GLN A 104 5.60 -2.00 5.41
C GLN A 104 5.21 -2.48 4.02
N TRP A 105 6.15 -2.35 3.08
CA TRP A 105 6.10 -2.94 1.75
C TRP A 105 6.85 -4.26 1.73
N GLU A 106 6.30 -5.23 1.01
CA GLU A 106 6.91 -6.53 0.75
C GLU A 106 6.84 -6.86 -0.74
N ALA A 107 7.89 -7.51 -1.26
CA ALA A 107 7.92 -7.99 -2.63
C ALA A 107 7.02 -9.23 -2.77
N GLY A 108 6.16 -9.22 -3.78
CA GLY A 108 5.31 -10.34 -4.17
C GLY A 108 5.85 -11.12 -5.36
N ALA A 109 5.04 -12.06 -5.86
CA ALA A 109 5.36 -12.80 -7.07
C ALA A 109 5.26 -11.92 -8.33
N SER A 110 6.26 -12.01 -9.21
CA SER A 110 6.29 -11.25 -10.46
C SER A 110 5.20 -11.69 -11.45
N LEU A 111 4.72 -10.73 -12.25
CA LEU A 111 3.88 -10.97 -13.42
C LEU A 111 4.63 -11.83 -14.44
N LYS A 112 3.87 -12.65 -15.17
CA LYS A 112 4.38 -13.52 -16.25
C LYS A 112 4.26 -12.86 -17.61
#